data_AF-A0A9E6AEM2-F1
#
_entry.id   AF-A0A9E6AEM2-F1
#
_cell.length_a   1.000
_cell.length_b   1.000
_cell.length_c   1.000
_cell.angle_alpha   90.00
_cell.angle_beta   90.00
_cell.angle_gamma   90.00
#
_symmetry.space_group_name_H-M   'P 1'
#
loop_
_entity.id
_entity.type
_entity.pdbx_description
1 polymer ?
#
loop_
_entity_poly.entity_id
_entity_poly.type
_entity_poly.pdbx_seq_one_letter_code
_entity_poly.pdbx_strand_id
1 'polypeptide(L)' 'AEWRTLSLTEQMQRVPDGLILPHPRMQERAFVLKPLAEIAPEWIHPVLGTTVKQMLADLPEDQCAEVIAL' A
#
# COMPACT_ATOMS: atom_id res chain seq x y z
N ALA A 1 13.39 10.60 1.71
CA ALA A 1 12.12 10.63 2.45
C ALA A 1 12.35 10.05 3.84
N GLU A 2 13.04 10.80 4.73
CA GLU A 2 13.40 10.34 6.08
C GLU A 2 12.19 9.96 6.93
N TRP A 3 11.02 10.56 6.68
CA TRP A 3 9.80 10.23 7.39
C TRP A 3 9.44 8.73 7.30
N ARG A 4 9.70 8.08 6.16
CA ARG A 4 9.39 6.66 5.95
C ARG A 4 10.22 5.72 6.82
N THR A 5 11.42 6.16 7.23
CA THR A 5 12.34 5.35 8.03
C THR A 5 12.17 5.57 9.54
N LEU A 6 11.28 6.48 9.96
CA LEU A 6 10.97 6.72 11.36
C LEU A 6 10.15 5.58 11.97
N SER A 7 10.19 5.44 13.29
CA SER A 7 9.29 4.54 14.02
C SER A 7 7.81 4.96 13.86
N LEU A 8 6.87 4.04 14.05
CA LEU A 8 5.43 4.35 13.97
C LEU A 8 5.02 5.49 14.91
N THR A 9 5.56 5.50 16.14
CA THR A 9 5.30 6.57 17.11
C THR A 9 5.75 7.94 16.60
N GLU A 10 6.92 8.01 15.96
CA GLU A 10 7.43 9.25 15.39
C GLU A 10 6.67 9.67 14.13
N GLN A 11 6.28 8.71 13.28
CA GLN A 11 5.44 8.96 12.11
C GLN A 11 4.11 9.59 12.50
N MET A 12 3.55 9.23 13.66
CA MET A 12 2.30 9.81 14.18
C MET A 12 2.47 11.24 14.73
N GLN A 13 3.69 11.65 15.08
CA GLN A 13 3.97 12.96 15.68
C GLN A 13 4.57 13.96 14.71
N ARG A 14 5.12 13.50 13.59
CA ARG A 14 5.77 14.33 12.58
C ARG A 14 5.00 14.27 11.27
N VAL A 15 4.78 15.42 10.66
CA VAL A 15 4.25 15.53 9.30
C VAL A 15 5.44 15.59 8.34
N PRO A 16 5.45 14.82 7.24
CA PRO A 16 6.49 14.97 6.24
C PRO A 16 6.39 16.33 5.55
N ASP A 17 7.54 16.95 5.24
CA ASP A 17 7.59 18.28 4.60
C ASP A 17 7.01 18.32 3.17
N GLY A 18 6.71 17.15 2.59
CA GLY A 18 6.14 17.02 1.26
C GLY A 18 5.28 15.78 1.10
N LEU A 19 4.51 15.74 0.01
CA LEU A 19 3.64 14.62 -0.30
C LEU A 19 4.46 13.36 -0.60
N ILE A 20 4.09 12.26 0.06
CA ILE A 20 4.74 10.98 -0.12
C ILE A 20 3.90 10.11 -1.05
N LEU A 21 4.37 9.93 -2.28
CA LEU A 21 3.76 9.05 -3.26
C LEU A 21 4.70 7.91 -3.70
N PRO A 22 4.15 6.72 -3.98
CA PRO A 22 2.88 6.22 -3.45
C PRO A 22 2.90 6.19 -1.90
N HIS A 23 1.72 6.03 -1.27
CA HIS A 23 1.66 5.97 0.20
C HIS A 23 2.56 4.82 0.71
N PRO A 24 3.42 5.04 1.74
CA PRO A 24 4.50 4.10 2.10
C PRO A 24 4.06 2.68 2.46
N ARG A 25 2.80 2.53 2.86
CA ARG A 25 2.19 1.27 3.31
C ARG A 25 0.99 0.86 2.46
N MET A 26 0.89 1.35 1.22
CA MET A 26 -0.24 0.98 0.35
C MET A 26 -0.26 -0.50 0.02
N GLN A 27 0.93 -1.10 -0.11
CA GLN A 27 1.15 -2.53 -0.39
C GLN A 27 0.73 -3.45 0.76
N GLU A 28 0.46 -2.91 1.95
CA GLU A 28 0.03 -3.67 3.13
C GLU A 28 -1.49 -3.66 3.32
N ARG A 29 -2.26 -3.05 2.40
CA ARG A 29 -3.67 -2.71 2.63
C ARG A 29 -4.56 -3.32 1.57
N ALA A 30 -5.29 -4.36 1.96
CA ALA A 30 -6.24 -5.04 1.07
C ALA A 30 -7.30 -4.07 0.50
N PHE A 31 -7.79 -3.11 1.29
CA PHE A 31 -8.79 -2.14 0.82
C PHE A 31 -8.26 -1.17 -0.24
N VAL A 32 -6.93 -1.05 -0.37
CA VAL A 32 -6.29 -0.31 -1.46
C VAL A 32 -6.04 -1.23 -2.64
N LEU A 33 -5.44 -2.39 -2.39
CA LEU A 33 -4.99 -3.29 -3.45
C LEU A 33 -6.12 -4.02 -4.16
N LYS A 34 -7.21 -4.39 -3.48
CA LYS A 34 -8.30 -5.16 -4.07
C LYS A 34 -9.07 -4.36 -5.13
N PRO A 35 -9.59 -3.15 -4.85
CA PRO A 35 -10.18 -2.32 -5.90
C PRO A 35 -9.18 -1.92 -6.98
N LEU A 36 -7.91 -1.69 -6.62
CA LEU A 36 -6.88 -1.36 -7.60
C LEU A 36 -6.58 -2.54 -8.55
N ALA A 37 -6.65 -3.78 -8.06
CA ALA A 37 -6.45 -4.99 -8.86
C ALA A 37 -7.60 -5.21 -9.86
N GLU A 38 -8.81 -4.76 -9.55
CA GLU A 38 -9.95 -4.82 -10.48
C GLU A 38 -9.76 -3.90 -11.68
N ILE A 39 -9.18 -2.72 -11.48
CA ILE A 39 -9.02 -1.70 -12.53
C ILE A 39 -7.67 -1.74 -13.24
N ALA A 40 -6.59 -2.10 -12.53
CA ALA A 40 -5.22 -2.00 -13.02
C ALA A 40 -4.29 -3.06 -12.37
N PRO A 41 -4.55 -4.36 -12.58
CA PRO A 41 -3.80 -5.45 -11.94
C PRO A 41 -2.30 -5.48 -12.28
N GLU A 42 -1.96 -5.01 -13.49
CA GLU A 42 -0.60 -4.99 -14.02
C GLU A 42 0.13 -3.65 -13.77
N TRP A 43 -0.48 -2.71 -13.02
CA TRP A 43 0.24 -1.51 -12.59
C TRP A 43 1.43 -1.91 -11.72
N ILE A 44 2.61 -1.36 -12.03
CA ILE A 44 3.86 -1.68 -11.34
C ILE A 44 4.12 -0.62 -10.29
N HIS A 45 4.30 -1.03 -9.03
CA HIS A 45 4.64 -0.14 -7.95
C HIS A 45 6.04 0.47 -8.19
N PRO A 46 6.17 1.79 -8.35
CA PRO A 46 7.40 2.42 -8.85
C PRO A 46 8.60 2.29 -7.89
N VAL A 47 8.35 1.93 -6.63
CA VAL A 47 9.40 1.70 -5.62
C VAL A 47 9.69 0.22 -5.40
N LEU A 48 8.70 -0.67 -5.57
CA LEU A 48 8.85 -2.10 -5.23
C LEU A 48 9.14 -2.95 -6.47
N GLY A 49 8.80 -2.46 -7.67
CA GLY A 49 8.95 -3.21 -8.91
C GLY A 49 7.96 -4.38 -9.06
N THR A 50 6.96 -4.48 -8.18
CA THR A 50 5.95 -5.55 -8.17
C THR A 50 4.62 -5.05 -8.71
N THR A 51 3.83 -5.94 -9.31
CA THR A 51 2.49 -5.61 -9.80
C THR A 51 1.48 -5.53 -8.67
N VAL A 52 0.35 -4.83 -8.88
CA VAL A 52 -0.77 -4.81 -7.93
C VAL A 52 -1.25 -6.23 -7.63
N LYS A 53 -1.36 -7.06 -8.66
CA LYS A 53 -1.74 -8.46 -8.51
C LYS A 53 -0.79 -9.24 -7.59
N GLN A 54 0.52 -9.03 -7.72
CA GLN A 54 1.51 -9.65 -6.85
C GLN A 54 1.39 -9.14 -5.42
N MET A 55 1.32 -7.82 -5.22
CA MET A 55 1.15 -7.23 -3.89
C MET A 55 -0.12 -7.72 -3.19
N LEU A 56 -1.22 -7.88 -3.93
CA LEU A 56 -2.47 -8.41 -3.37
C LEU A 56 -2.35 -9.89 -2.97
N ALA A 57 -1.64 -10.68 -3.77
CA ALA A 57 -1.40 -12.10 -3.48
C ALA A 57 -0.47 -12.31 -2.28
N ASP A 58 0.40 -11.34 -1.98
CA ASP A 58 1.32 -11.37 -0.83
C ASP A 58 0.62 -11.03 0.50
N LEU A 59 -0.63 -10.55 0.48
CA LEU A 59 -1.37 -10.22 1.69
C LEU A 59 -1.99 -11.47 2.37
N PRO A 60 -2.10 -11.46 3.71
CA PRO A 60 -2.86 -12.46 4.46
C PRO A 60 -4.32 -12.58 3.98
N GLU A 61 -4.83 -13.81 3.85
CA GLU A 61 -6.18 -14.08 3.33
C GLU A 61 -7.29 -13.43 4.15
N ASP A 62 -7.12 -13.35 5.47
CA ASP A 62 -8.07 -12.72 6.40
C ASP A 62 -8.28 -11.24 6.07
N GLN A 63 -7.21 -10.51 5.73
CA GLN A 63 -7.30 -9.10 5.32
C GLN A 63 -8.00 -8.92 3.97
N CYS A 64 -7.89 -9.89 3.07
CA CYS A 64 -8.52 -9.85 1.75
C CYS A 64 -10.01 -10.23 1.78
N ALA A 65 -10.41 -11.07 2.74
CA ALA A 65 -11.79 -11.54 2.92
C ALA A 65 -12.72 -10.44 3.45
N GLU A 66 -12.21 -9.54 4.29
CA GLU A 66 -12.99 -8.45 4.89
C GLU A 66 -13.32 -7.30 3.92
N VAL A 67 -12.58 -7.20 2.82
CA VAL A 67 -12.78 -6.13 1.84
C VAL A 67 -13.75 -6.62 0.78
N ILE A 68 -14.96 -6.07 0.72
CA ILE A 68 -15.91 -6.38 -0.36
C ILE A 68 -15.57 -5.53 -1.58
N ALA A 69 -15.31 -6.20 -2.70
CA ALA A 69 -15.21 -5.57 -4.02
C ALA A 69 -16.55 -4.95 -4.40
N LEU A 70 -16.53 -3.73 -4.96
CA LEU A 70 -17.75 -3.01 -5.36
C LEU A 70 -18.39 -3.59 -6.62
#